data_AF-A0A1Q8JRY9-F1
#
_entry.id   AF-A0A1Q8JRY9-F1
#
_cell.length_a   1.000
_cell.length_b   1.000
_cell.length_c   1.000
_cell.angle_alpha   90.00
_cell.angle_beta   90.00
_cell.angle_gamma   90.00
#
_symmetry.space_group_name_H-M   'P 1'
#
loop_
_entity.id
_entity.type
_entity.pdbx_description
1 polymer ?
#
loop_
_entity_poly.entity_id
_entity_poly.type
_entity_poly.pdbx_seq_one_letter_code
_entity_poly.pdbx_strand_id
1 'polypeptide(L)'
;MAGDEKQQDEPVTFRDRRKVDPETGEARPQETGAAEQAAPAGDGTDQIVDPVAGPADGVDPEVEKLTAEVAERTADLQRVTAEYANYRRRADRDREQTQLAAKVSFVSDLLTVLDDFERAEQHGDLTGAFKSAADKVGGVLTKLGLEPFGAEGELFDPQRHEAVQHEPAEGSGSTVTVLSAVLRRGYRISDRVLRPAMVTVQDRPEAEVSPEARAEAAEGGTDPAGGDAGPGTGEPENPA
;
A
#
# COMPACT_ATOMS: atom_id res chain seq x y z
N MET A 1 16.47 -72.06 5.31
CA MET A 1 15.58 -71.58 4.25
C MET A 1 14.48 -70.80 4.94
N ALA A 2 14.54 -69.49 4.81
CA ALA A 2 13.67 -68.53 5.50
C ALA A 2 12.25 -68.57 4.90
N GLY A 3 11.25 -68.40 5.77
CA GLY A 3 9.84 -68.32 5.42
C GLY A 3 9.52 -67.00 4.72
N ASP A 4 8.71 -67.09 3.68
CA ASP A 4 8.21 -65.96 2.89
C ASP A 4 6.75 -65.70 3.33
N GLU A 5 6.59 -64.76 4.27
CA GLU A 5 5.29 -64.28 4.73
C GLU A 5 4.70 -63.33 3.69
N LYS A 6 3.63 -63.76 3.01
CA LYS A 6 2.82 -62.90 2.14
C LYS A 6 1.98 -61.94 3.00
N GLN A 7 2.47 -60.72 3.18
CA GLN A 7 1.72 -59.60 3.72
C GLN A 7 0.58 -59.24 2.75
N GLN A 8 -0.65 -59.27 3.27
CA GLN A 8 -1.87 -58.85 2.57
C GLN A 8 -2.03 -57.35 2.79
N ASP A 9 -1.99 -56.55 1.73
CA ASP A 9 -2.32 -55.12 1.79
C ASP A 9 -3.84 -54.97 1.95
N GLU A 10 -4.29 -54.56 3.14
CA GLU A 10 -5.66 -54.12 3.37
C GLU A 10 -5.87 -52.71 2.76
N PRO A 11 -7.02 -52.41 2.12
CA PRO A 11 -7.23 -51.12 1.48
C PRO A 11 -7.45 -50.02 2.53
N VAL A 12 -6.60 -48.99 2.47
CA VAL A 12 -6.71 -47.77 3.28
C VAL A 12 -8.03 -47.06 2.94
N THR A 13 -8.95 -46.97 3.91
CA THR A 13 -10.21 -46.23 3.76
C THR A 13 -10.06 -44.83 4.35
N PHE A 14 -10.06 -43.81 3.47
CA PHE A 14 -10.06 -42.41 3.88
C PHE A 14 -11.49 -41.95 4.16
N ARG A 15 -11.79 -41.59 5.41
CA ARG A 15 -13.06 -40.93 5.76
C ARG A 15 -12.88 -39.41 5.71
N ASP A 16 -13.41 -38.79 4.66
CA ASP A 16 -13.43 -37.33 4.52
C ASP A 16 -14.44 -36.71 5.49
N ARG A 17 -14.01 -35.72 6.28
CA ARG A 17 -14.81 -35.00 7.29
C ARG A 17 -15.22 -33.59 6.85
N ARG A 18 -15.07 -33.26 5.57
CA ARG A 18 -15.51 -31.95 5.05
C ARG A 18 -17.02 -31.78 5.21
N LYS A 19 -17.43 -30.59 5.65
CA LYS A 19 -18.85 -30.16 5.80
C LYS A 19 -19.52 -29.76 4.48
N VAL A 20 -18.84 -29.99 3.35
CA VAL A 20 -19.22 -29.55 2.01
C VAL A 20 -18.85 -30.64 1.02
N ASP A 21 -19.76 -30.94 0.08
CA ASP A 21 -19.59 -32.00 -0.91
C ASP A 21 -18.60 -31.55 -2.02
N PRO A 22 -17.54 -32.33 -2.32
CA PRO A 22 -16.49 -31.91 -3.26
C PRO A 22 -16.90 -31.90 -4.74
N GLU A 23 -18.02 -32.50 -5.16
CA GLU A 23 -18.43 -32.47 -6.58
C GLU A 23 -19.52 -31.44 -6.88
N THR A 24 -20.30 -31.02 -5.88
CA THR A 24 -21.44 -30.10 -6.09
C THR A 24 -21.37 -28.81 -5.28
N GLY A 25 -20.47 -28.69 -4.30
CA GLY A 25 -20.21 -27.43 -3.58
C GLY A 25 -21.32 -26.95 -2.64
N GLU A 26 -22.38 -27.73 -2.44
CA GLU A 26 -23.50 -27.37 -1.57
C GLU A 26 -23.33 -27.91 -0.13
N ALA A 27 -23.82 -27.14 0.85
CA ALA A 27 -23.82 -27.52 2.26
C ALA A 27 -25.00 -28.47 2.57
N ARG A 28 -24.71 -29.61 3.20
CA ARG A 28 -25.71 -30.63 3.56
C ARG A 28 -26.79 -30.05 4.50
N PRO A 29 -28.10 -30.22 4.23
CA PRO A 29 -29.16 -29.71 5.09
C PRO A 29 -29.15 -30.42 6.46
N GLN A 30 -29.17 -29.64 7.54
CA GLN A 30 -29.51 -30.16 8.87
C GLN A 30 -31.03 -30.09 9.03
N GLU A 31 -31.67 -31.24 9.28
CA GLU A 31 -33.03 -31.27 9.80
C GLU A 31 -33.06 -30.67 11.21
N THR A 32 -33.81 -29.58 11.36
CA THR A 32 -34.15 -28.94 12.62
C THR A 32 -35.51 -29.48 13.10
N GLY A 33 -35.52 -30.06 14.30
CA GLY A 33 -36.73 -30.19 15.12
C GLY A 33 -36.79 -29.04 16.12
N ALA A 34 -37.65 -28.06 15.84
CA ALA A 34 -38.18 -27.03 16.74
C ALA A 34 -39.07 -27.67 17.84
N ALA A 35 -39.42 -27.11 18.98
CA ALA A 35 -39.25 -25.84 19.69
C ALA A 35 -39.41 -26.19 21.20
N GLU A 36 -39.07 -25.35 22.18
CA GLU A 36 -39.97 -24.38 22.85
C GLU A 36 -39.21 -24.00 24.15
N GLN A 37 -39.04 -22.77 24.66
CA GLN A 37 -39.82 -21.54 24.61
C GLN A 37 -38.96 -20.37 25.14
N ALA A 38 -39.23 -19.17 24.61
CA ALA A 38 -39.18 -17.82 25.22
C ALA A 38 -37.91 -17.25 25.92
N ALA A 39 -37.40 -16.17 25.33
CA ALA A 39 -36.63 -15.08 25.93
C ALA A 39 -37.55 -14.18 26.83
N PRO A 40 -37.08 -13.19 27.64
CA PRO A 40 -36.04 -12.21 27.31
C PRO A 40 -35.04 -11.85 28.43
N ALA A 41 -34.07 -11.02 28.04
CA ALA A 41 -32.97 -10.48 28.82
C ALA A 41 -33.40 -9.55 29.97
N GLY A 42 -32.59 -9.54 31.02
CA GLY A 42 -32.68 -8.58 32.12
C GLY A 42 -31.58 -8.83 33.17
N ASP A 43 -30.57 -7.99 33.10
CA ASP A 43 -29.50 -7.68 34.07
C ASP A 43 -29.76 -8.09 35.53
N GLY A 44 -28.73 -8.65 36.20
CA GLY A 44 -28.79 -8.91 37.63
C GLY A 44 -27.81 -9.94 38.16
N THR A 45 -26.70 -9.42 38.72
CA THR A 45 -25.85 -10.05 39.75
C THR A 45 -25.06 -11.29 39.35
N ASP A 46 -23.78 -11.05 39.08
CA ASP A 46 -22.64 -11.93 39.33
C ASP A 46 -22.76 -12.56 40.73
N GLN A 47 -23.46 -13.70 40.80
CA GLN A 47 -23.45 -14.55 41.99
C GLN A 47 -22.16 -15.36 41.96
N ILE A 48 -21.26 -14.90 42.81
CA ILE A 48 -20.12 -15.61 43.38
C ILE A 48 -20.49 -17.09 43.56
N VAL A 49 -20.04 -17.93 42.64
CA VAL A 49 -19.92 -19.36 42.87
C VAL A 49 -18.61 -19.56 43.60
N ASP A 50 -18.71 -19.79 44.90
CA ASP A 50 -17.66 -20.40 45.71
C ASP A 50 -17.01 -21.53 44.91
N PRO A 51 -15.69 -21.47 44.59
CA PRO A 51 -15.01 -22.69 44.25
C PRO A 51 -14.95 -23.48 45.54
N VAL A 52 -15.60 -24.65 45.55
CA VAL A 52 -15.38 -25.67 46.56
C VAL A 52 -13.88 -25.98 46.59
N ALA A 53 -13.17 -25.29 47.49
CA ALA A 53 -11.80 -25.54 47.85
C ALA A 53 -11.78 -26.84 48.66
N GLY A 54 -11.84 -27.97 47.95
CA GLY A 54 -11.29 -29.20 48.47
C GLY A 54 -9.76 -29.07 48.44
N PRO A 55 -9.03 -29.53 49.47
CA PRO A 55 -7.59 -29.51 49.43
C PRO A 55 -7.14 -30.46 48.33
N ALA A 56 -6.69 -29.90 47.20
CA ALA A 56 -5.90 -30.61 46.21
C ALA A 56 -4.50 -30.81 46.81
N ASP A 57 -4.41 -31.71 47.79
CA ASP A 57 -3.13 -32.20 48.28
C ASP A 57 -2.47 -33.00 47.14
N GLY A 58 -1.46 -32.37 46.54
CA GLY A 58 -0.52 -32.98 45.60
C GLY A 58 -1.01 -33.02 44.16
N VAL A 59 -0.90 -31.89 43.44
CA VAL A 59 -0.68 -32.00 42.00
C VAL A 59 0.61 -32.79 41.83
N ASP A 60 0.54 -33.91 41.10
CA ASP A 60 1.71 -34.74 40.86
C ASP A 60 2.82 -33.84 40.26
N PRO A 61 4.04 -33.81 40.83
CA PRO A 61 5.12 -32.96 40.32
C PRO A 61 5.40 -33.19 38.83
N GLU A 62 5.06 -34.38 38.31
CA GLU A 62 5.12 -34.67 36.88
C GLU A 62 4.09 -33.88 36.06
N VAL A 63 2.87 -33.70 36.58
CA VAL A 63 1.80 -32.92 35.93
C VAL A 63 2.16 -31.44 35.91
N GLU A 64 2.67 -30.88 37.02
CA GLU A 64 3.11 -29.47 37.05
C GLU A 64 4.22 -29.22 36.03
N LYS A 65 5.22 -30.12 35.97
CA LYS A 65 6.31 -30.03 35.00
C LYS A 65 5.79 -30.08 33.56
N LEU A 66 4.90 -31.02 33.23
CA LEU A 66 4.32 -31.13 31.89
C LEU A 66 3.49 -29.89 31.52
N THR A 67 2.73 -29.32 32.47
CA THR A 67 1.97 -28.09 32.21
C THR A 67 2.87 -26.88 31.96
N ALA A 68 4.00 -26.77 32.67
CA ALA A 68 5.00 -25.74 32.43
C ALA A 68 5.66 -25.88 31.05
N GLU A 69 6.03 -27.11 30.65
CA GLU A 69 6.59 -27.37 29.31
C GLU A 69 5.58 -27.06 28.19
N VAL A 70 4.29 -27.37 28.38
CA VAL A 70 3.24 -27.01 27.42
C VAL A 70 3.06 -25.50 27.35
N ALA A 71 3.08 -24.80 28.48
CA ALA A 71 2.96 -23.34 28.51
C ALA A 71 4.16 -22.67 27.82
N GLU A 72 5.39 -23.12 28.09
CA GLU A 72 6.62 -22.66 27.45
C GLU A 72 6.55 -22.86 25.93
N ARG A 73 6.24 -24.09 25.48
CA ARG A 73 6.11 -24.40 24.05
C ARG A 73 5.00 -23.60 23.38
N THR A 74 3.88 -23.37 24.07
CA THR A 74 2.78 -22.55 23.54
C THR A 74 3.20 -21.10 23.39
N ALA A 75 3.92 -20.55 24.37
CA ALA A 75 4.48 -19.20 24.31
C ALA A 75 5.50 -19.06 23.16
N ASP A 76 6.36 -20.05 22.97
CA ASP A 76 7.31 -20.09 21.85
C ASP A 76 6.61 -20.17 20.50
N LEU A 77 5.58 -21.02 20.37
CA LEU A 77 4.78 -21.10 19.14
C LEU A 77 4.07 -19.78 18.86
N GLN A 78 3.51 -19.11 19.87
CA GLN A 78 2.89 -17.79 19.73
C GLN A 78 3.91 -16.74 19.28
N ARG A 79 5.13 -16.77 19.84
CA ARG A 79 6.21 -15.87 19.44
C ARG A 79 6.65 -16.12 17.99
N VAL A 80 6.94 -17.37 17.62
CA VAL A 80 7.37 -17.72 16.25
C VAL A 80 6.28 -17.42 15.22
N THR A 81 5.01 -17.66 15.56
CA THR A 81 3.90 -17.30 14.66
C THR A 81 3.77 -15.80 14.47
N ALA A 82 3.96 -14.99 15.52
CA ALA A 82 4.01 -13.54 15.42
C ALA A 82 5.21 -13.05 14.58
N GLU A 83 6.40 -13.60 14.81
CA GLU A 83 7.61 -13.32 14.03
C GLU A 83 7.40 -13.66 12.55
N TYR A 84 6.83 -14.82 12.24
CA TYR A 84 6.52 -15.24 10.87
C TYR A 84 5.48 -14.34 10.21
N ALA A 85 4.42 -13.94 10.92
CA ALA A 85 3.42 -13.00 10.40
C ALA A 85 4.07 -11.65 10.06
N ASN A 86 4.95 -11.15 10.92
CA ASN A 86 5.70 -9.91 10.68
C ASN A 86 6.67 -10.04 9.50
N TYR A 87 7.42 -11.14 9.43
CA TYR A 87 8.31 -11.44 8.31
C TYR A 87 7.53 -11.49 6.98
N ARG A 88 6.39 -12.19 6.94
CA ARG A 88 5.56 -12.29 5.73
C ARG A 88 5.09 -10.92 5.27
N ARG A 89 4.54 -10.10 6.17
CA ARG A 89 4.11 -8.72 5.84
C ARG A 89 5.26 -7.86 5.32
N ARG A 90 6.47 -8.03 5.87
CA ARG A 90 7.66 -7.33 5.39
C ARG A 90 8.09 -7.83 4.01
N ALA A 91 8.18 -9.14 3.84
CA ALA A 91 8.58 -9.76 2.57
C ALA A 91 7.64 -9.39 1.43
N ASP A 92 6.33 -9.31 1.68
CA ASP A 92 5.36 -8.91 0.66
C ASP A 92 5.52 -7.44 0.25
N ARG A 93 5.72 -6.52 1.22
CA ARG A 93 6.05 -5.12 0.92
C ARG A 93 7.37 -4.96 0.17
N ASP A 94 8.41 -5.69 0.57
CA ASP A 94 9.73 -5.63 -0.07
C ASP A 94 9.64 -6.15 -1.52
N ARG A 95 8.82 -7.18 -1.79
CA ARG A 95 8.54 -7.66 -3.15
C ARG A 95 7.84 -6.61 -4.00
N GLU A 96 6.80 -5.96 -3.46
CA GLU A 96 6.08 -4.87 -4.16
C GLU A 96 7.02 -3.69 -4.47
N GLN A 97 7.84 -3.28 -3.51
CA GLN A 97 8.84 -2.22 -3.69
C GLN A 97 9.88 -2.60 -4.75
N THR A 98 10.35 -3.85 -4.75
CA THR A 98 11.31 -4.35 -5.74
C THR A 98 10.69 -4.36 -7.14
N GLN A 99 9.43 -4.78 -7.28
CA GLN A 99 8.71 -4.75 -8.56
C GLN A 99 8.52 -3.31 -9.04
N LEU A 100 8.14 -2.38 -8.16
CA LEU A 100 8.01 -0.97 -8.49
C LEU A 100 9.37 -0.38 -8.90
N ALA A 101 10.43 -0.65 -8.16
CA ALA A 101 11.77 -0.17 -8.47
C ALA A 101 12.28 -0.69 -9.82
N ALA A 102 12.02 -1.96 -10.14
CA ALA A 102 12.36 -2.54 -11.44
C ALA A 102 11.58 -1.86 -12.59
N LYS A 103 10.27 -1.63 -12.42
CA LYS A 103 9.45 -0.90 -13.40
C LYS A 103 9.99 0.53 -13.60
N VAL A 104 10.24 1.24 -12.50
CA VAL A 104 10.78 2.61 -12.50
C VAL A 104 12.10 2.67 -13.25
N SER A 105 13.06 1.79 -12.93
CA SER A 105 14.37 1.78 -13.61
C SER A 105 14.22 1.55 -15.11
N PHE A 106 13.41 0.56 -15.51
CA PHE A 106 13.21 0.24 -16.92
C PHE A 106 12.54 1.39 -17.69
N VAL A 107 11.51 2.01 -17.11
CA VAL A 107 10.79 3.11 -17.76
C VAL A 107 11.68 4.36 -17.82
N SER A 108 12.47 4.64 -16.77
CA SER A 108 13.42 5.75 -16.76
C SER A 108 14.40 5.71 -17.93
N ASP A 109 14.96 4.54 -18.25
CA ASP A 109 15.86 4.38 -19.39
C ASP A 109 15.13 4.62 -20.72
N LEU A 110 13.87 4.22 -20.81
CA LEU A 110 13.04 4.38 -22.00
C LEU A 110 12.52 5.82 -22.21
N LEU A 111 12.65 6.72 -21.21
CA LEU A 111 12.23 8.11 -21.35
C LEU A 111 12.98 8.84 -22.48
N THR A 112 14.24 8.47 -22.73
CA THR A 112 15.02 9.03 -23.85
C THR A 112 14.36 8.73 -25.21
N VAL A 113 13.80 7.54 -25.37
CA VAL A 113 13.08 7.14 -26.59
C VAL A 113 11.77 7.90 -26.73
N LEU A 114 11.06 8.16 -25.62
CA LEU A 114 9.87 9.01 -25.64
C LEU A 114 10.21 10.45 -26.03
N ASP A 115 11.31 10.99 -25.52
CA ASP A 115 11.78 12.32 -25.88
C ASP A 115 12.07 12.42 -27.39
N ASP A 116 12.63 11.35 -27.98
CA ASP A 116 12.86 11.30 -29.43
C ASP A 116 11.56 11.22 -30.24
N PHE A 117 10.54 10.51 -29.74
CA PHE A 117 9.21 10.51 -30.36
C PHE A 117 8.55 11.88 -30.29
N GLU A 118 8.63 12.57 -29.14
CA GLU A 118 8.14 13.94 -28.99
C GLU A 118 8.86 14.90 -29.93
N ARG A 119 10.20 14.79 -30.03
CA ARG A 119 11.00 15.59 -30.96
C ARG A 119 10.59 15.33 -32.42
N ALA A 120 10.40 14.06 -32.80
CA ALA A 120 9.93 13.70 -34.14
C ALA A 120 8.52 14.24 -34.41
N GLU A 121 7.64 14.26 -33.41
CA GLU A 121 6.30 14.85 -33.53
C GLU A 121 6.38 16.38 -33.76
N GLN A 122 7.22 17.08 -32.99
CA GLN A 122 7.45 18.53 -33.13
C GLN A 122 7.98 18.92 -34.52
N HIS A 123 8.80 18.07 -35.14
CA HIS A 123 9.30 18.28 -36.50
C HIS A 123 8.37 17.78 -37.60
N GLY A 124 7.25 17.14 -37.25
CA GLY A 124 6.29 16.58 -38.21
C GLY A 124 6.74 15.28 -38.88
N ASP A 125 7.81 14.65 -38.37
CA ASP A 125 8.36 13.38 -38.88
C ASP A 125 7.58 12.17 -38.35
N LEU A 126 6.83 12.33 -37.26
CA LEU A 126 6.02 11.28 -36.66
C LEU A 126 4.70 11.06 -37.43
N THR A 127 4.78 10.29 -38.51
CA THR A 127 3.62 10.02 -39.40
C THR A 127 3.43 8.53 -39.73
N GLY A 128 2.23 8.17 -40.19
CA GLY A 128 1.90 6.84 -40.68
C GLY A 128 2.23 5.70 -39.71
N ALA A 129 3.00 4.72 -40.18
CA ALA A 129 3.38 3.54 -39.40
C ALA A 129 4.26 3.89 -38.19
N PHE A 130 5.08 4.95 -38.28
CA PHE A 130 5.95 5.37 -37.20
C PHE A 130 5.15 5.96 -36.04
N LYS A 131 4.14 6.80 -36.34
CA LYS A 131 3.18 7.27 -35.34
C LYS A 131 2.44 6.13 -34.65
N SER A 132 1.93 5.15 -35.42
CA SER A 132 1.25 4.00 -34.83
C SER A 132 2.15 3.17 -33.89
N ALA A 133 3.45 3.07 -34.18
CA ALA A 133 4.40 2.41 -33.30
C ALA A 133 4.63 3.22 -32.01
N ALA A 134 4.84 4.53 -32.12
CA ALA A 134 5.00 5.42 -30.97
C ALA A 134 3.76 5.42 -30.06
N ASP A 135 2.56 5.50 -30.63
CA ASP A 135 1.28 5.44 -29.90
C ASP A 135 1.14 4.10 -29.14
N LYS A 136 1.56 2.98 -29.74
CA LYS A 136 1.54 1.67 -29.08
C LYS A 136 2.53 1.60 -27.93
N VAL A 137 3.74 2.15 -28.10
CA VAL A 137 4.74 2.20 -27.03
C VAL A 137 4.23 3.08 -25.89
N GLY A 138 3.72 4.28 -26.18
CA GLY A 138 3.09 5.15 -25.20
C GLY A 138 1.94 4.46 -24.47
N GLY A 139 1.04 3.79 -25.20
CA GLY A 139 -0.07 3.05 -24.62
C GLY A 139 0.35 1.87 -23.74
N VAL A 140 1.47 1.21 -24.02
CA VAL A 140 2.05 0.19 -23.13
C VAL A 140 2.57 0.83 -21.85
N LEU A 141 3.29 1.94 -21.96
CA LEU A 141 3.84 2.63 -20.78
C LEU A 141 2.75 3.22 -19.88
N THR A 142 1.68 3.77 -20.46
CA THR A 142 0.51 4.21 -19.69
C THR A 142 -0.12 3.05 -18.93
N LYS A 143 -0.21 1.85 -19.51
CA LYS A 143 -0.68 0.64 -18.80
C LYS A 143 0.26 0.19 -17.68
N LEU A 144 1.56 0.51 -17.78
CA LEU A 144 2.52 0.30 -16.69
C LEU A 144 2.40 1.35 -15.57
N GLY A 145 1.54 2.36 -15.75
CA GLY A 145 1.29 3.43 -14.78
C GLY A 145 2.11 4.70 -15.04
N LEU A 146 2.69 4.85 -16.23
CA LEU A 146 3.40 6.08 -16.62
C LEU A 146 2.39 7.19 -16.94
N GLU A 147 2.51 8.31 -16.24
CA GLU A 147 1.68 9.48 -16.42
C GLU A 147 2.56 10.69 -16.75
N PRO A 148 2.36 11.33 -17.94
CA PRO A 148 3.02 12.58 -18.26
C PRO A 148 2.40 13.74 -17.48
N PHE A 149 3.19 14.77 -17.19
CA PHE A 149 2.71 16.01 -16.61
C PHE A 149 3.54 17.22 -17.04
N GLY A 150 3.05 18.41 -16.68
CA GLY A 150 3.64 19.68 -17.08
C GLY A 150 3.08 20.07 -18.44
N ALA A 151 1.80 20.39 -18.49
CA ALA A 151 1.18 21.05 -19.64
C ALA A 151 1.26 22.58 -19.50
N GLU A 152 1.23 23.29 -20.63
CA GLU A 152 1.19 24.75 -20.62
C GLU A 152 -0.08 25.24 -19.90
N GLY A 153 0.09 26.20 -19.01
CA GLY A 153 -0.99 26.76 -18.18
C GLY A 153 -1.25 26.01 -16.86
N GLU A 154 -0.63 24.85 -16.61
CA GLU A 154 -0.67 24.20 -15.28
C GLU A 154 0.05 25.06 -14.23
N LEU A 155 -0.33 24.89 -12.95
CA LEU A 155 0.34 25.56 -11.84
C LEU A 155 1.75 25.02 -11.64
N PHE A 156 2.69 25.90 -11.34
CA PHE A 156 4.04 25.50 -10.99
C PHE A 156 4.07 24.81 -9.62
N ASP A 157 4.82 23.72 -9.53
CA ASP A 157 4.96 22.90 -8.32
C ASP A 157 6.44 22.50 -8.23
N PRO A 158 7.20 22.98 -7.23
CA PRO A 158 8.62 22.66 -7.08
C PRO A 158 8.93 21.16 -6.95
N GLN A 159 7.96 20.32 -6.51
CA GLN A 159 8.18 18.88 -6.37
C GLN A 159 8.12 18.14 -7.72
N ARG A 160 7.45 18.73 -8.72
CA ARG A 160 7.19 18.12 -10.02
C ARG A 160 7.89 18.87 -11.15
N HIS A 161 8.09 20.17 -11.01
CA HIS A 161 8.54 21.06 -12.07
C HIS A 161 9.93 21.65 -11.77
N GLU A 162 10.80 21.61 -12.78
CA GLU A 162 12.11 22.27 -12.77
C GLU A 162 12.03 23.54 -13.63
N ALA A 163 11.96 24.71 -12.98
CA ALA A 163 11.93 25.99 -13.66
C ALA A 163 13.33 26.35 -14.22
N VAL A 164 13.46 26.33 -15.54
CA VAL A 164 14.71 26.65 -16.25
C VAL A 164 14.78 28.13 -16.64
N GLN A 165 13.62 28.73 -16.90
CA GLN A 165 13.49 30.14 -17.28
C GLN A 165 12.29 30.76 -16.57
N HIS A 166 12.42 32.03 -16.20
CA HIS A 166 11.33 32.84 -15.67
C HIS A 166 11.10 34.01 -16.63
N GLU A 167 9.87 34.10 -17.14
CA GLU A 167 9.42 35.21 -17.98
C GLU A 167 8.75 36.26 -17.09
N PRO A 168 9.13 37.54 -17.25
CA PRO A 168 8.56 38.60 -16.45
C PRO A 168 7.07 38.77 -16.75
N ALA A 169 6.27 38.87 -15.70
CA ALA A 169 4.84 39.12 -15.81
C ALA A 169 4.54 40.55 -16.30
N GLU A 170 3.57 40.68 -17.20
CA GLU A 170 2.92 41.96 -17.49
C GLU A 170 1.72 42.13 -16.55
N GLY A 171 1.91 42.75 -15.38
CA GLY A 171 0.80 43.02 -14.46
C GLY A 171 1.19 43.47 -13.06
N SER A 172 0.22 43.99 -12.32
CA SER A 172 0.37 44.39 -10.91
C SER A 172 -0.75 43.75 -10.09
N GLY A 173 -0.43 42.96 -9.05
CA GLY A 173 -1.43 42.28 -8.22
C GLY A 173 -0.90 41.01 -7.55
N SER A 174 -1.78 40.21 -6.94
CA SER A 174 -1.44 38.85 -6.52
C SER A 174 -1.28 37.96 -7.74
N THR A 175 -0.12 37.33 -7.85
CA THR A 175 0.23 36.49 -8.99
C THR A 175 0.44 35.04 -8.55
N VAL A 176 0.18 34.12 -9.46
CA VAL A 176 0.53 32.70 -9.33
C VAL A 176 1.50 32.34 -10.44
N THR A 177 2.53 31.58 -10.09
CA THR A 177 3.50 31.07 -11.05
C THR A 177 2.86 29.92 -11.84
N VAL A 178 2.73 30.10 -13.15
CA VAL A 178 2.16 29.13 -14.08
C VAL A 178 3.20 28.73 -15.13
N LEU A 179 2.97 27.57 -15.72
CA LEU A 179 3.77 27.04 -16.81
C LEU A 179 3.48 27.84 -18.09
N SER A 180 4.46 28.60 -18.57
CA SER A 180 4.39 29.35 -19.83
C SER A 180 4.67 28.45 -21.03
N ALA A 181 5.76 27.68 -20.95
CA ALA A 181 6.17 26.74 -21.98
C ALA A 181 6.81 25.50 -21.35
N VAL A 182 6.68 24.36 -22.03
CA VAL A 182 7.22 23.08 -21.56
C VAL A 182 8.35 22.67 -22.51
N LEU A 183 9.58 22.78 -22.03
CA LEU A 183 10.78 22.44 -22.80
C LEU A 183 11.01 20.93 -22.86
N ARG A 184 10.63 20.22 -21.79
CA ARG A 184 10.69 18.77 -21.70
C ARG A 184 9.61 18.27 -20.74
N ARG A 185 8.78 17.33 -21.19
CA ARG A 185 7.71 16.77 -20.37
C ARG A 185 8.25 16.02 -19.16
N GLY A 186 7.56 16.16 -18.05
CA GLY A 186 7.79 15.39 -16.82
C GLY A 186 7.00 14.09 -16.84
N TYR A 187 7.50 13.10 -16.10
CA TYR A 187 6.88 11.77 -16.04
C TYR A 187 6.89 11.23 -14.61
N ARG A 188 5.79 10.62 -14.19
CA ARG A 188 5.66 9.94 -12.90
C ARG A 188 5.03 8.56 -13.04
N ILE A 189 5.31 7.68 -12.07
CA ILE A 189 4.61 6.42 -11.87
C ILE A 189 4.07 6.41 -10.46
N SER A 190 2.75 6.31 -10.31
CA SER A 190 2.08 6.49 -9.02
C SER A 190 2.54 7.81 -8.37
N ASP A 191 3.08 7.75 -7.15
CA ASP A 191 3.55 8.93 -6.41
C ASP A 191 5.02 9.26 -6.67
N ARG A 192 5.72 8.46 -7.49
CA ARG A 192 7.16 8.64 -7.73
C ARG A 192 7.40 9.39 -9.03
N VAL A 193 7.95 10.60 -8.89
CA VAL A 193 8.47 11.38 -10.03
C VAL A 193 9.71 10.67 -10.58
N LEU A 194 9.67 10.30 -11.86
CA LEU A 194 10.81 9.73 -12.57
C LEU A 194 11.77 10.82 -13.04
N ARG A 195 11.19 11.90 -13.57
CA ARG A 195 11.90 13.06 -14.07
C ARG A 195 10.98 14.29 -13.97
N PRO A 196 11.45 15.41 -13.40
CA PRO A 196 10.67 16.64 -13.36
C PRO A 196 10.47 17.20 -14.78
N ALA A 197 9.39 17.96 -14.98
CA ALA A 197 9.20 18.66 -16.25
C ALA A 197 10.13 19.88 -16.27
N MET A 198 10.89 20.07 -17.36
CA MET A 198 11.70 21.27 -17.55
C MET A 198 10.84 22.34 -18.21
N VAL A 199 10.68 23.46 -17.54
CA VAL A 199 9.62 24.41 -17.86
C VAL A 199 10.09 25.86 -17.80
N THR A 200 9.45 26.69 -18.60
CA THR A 200 9.50 28.14 -18.46
C THR A 200 8.29 28.57 -17.67
N VAL A 201 8.49 29.35 -16.62
CA VAL A 201 7.42 29.85 -15.76
C VAL A 201 7.18 31.33 -15.98
N GLN A 202 5.94 31.77 -15.73
CA GLN A 202 5.58 33.18 -15.71
C GLN A 202 4.61 33.43 -14.55
N ASP A 203 4.65 34.63 -13.98
CA ASP A 203 3.69 35.00 -12.95
C ASP A 203 2.43 35.59 -13.63
N ARG A 204 1.25 35.03 -13.35
CA ARG A 204 -0.04 35.50 -13.90
C ARG A 204 -0.95 35.99 -12.78
N PRO A 205 -1.74 37.07 -12.97
CA PRO A 205 -2.73 37.48 -11.99
C PRO A 205 -3.68 36.33 -11.62
N GLU A 206 -3.93 36.13 -10.33
CA GLU A 206 -4.71 35.02 -9.77
C GLU A 206 -6.11 34.85 -10.40
N ALA A 207 -6.69 35.96 -10.87
CA ALA A 207 -8.04 36.01 -11.43
C ALA A 207 -8.17 35.32 -12.80
N GLU A 208 -7.06 35.07 -13.50
CA GLU A 208 -7.02 34.48 -14.84
C GLU A 208 -6.68 32.98 -14.84
N VAL A 209 -6.47 32.39 -13.66
CA VAL A 209 -6.16 30.97 -13.53
C VAL A 209 -7.45 30.17 -13.35
N SER A 210 -7.67 29.17 -14.21
CA SER A 210 -8.85 28.30 -14.16
C SER A 210 -9.02 27.64 -12.78
N PRO A 211 -10.26 27.52 -12.27
CA PRO A 211 -10.53 26.95 -10.94
C PRO A 211 -10.08 25.49 -10.80
N GLU A 212 -10.00 24.73 -11.90
CA GLU A 212 -9.50 23.34 -11.93
C GLU A 212 -8.02 23.25 -11.56
N ALA A 213 -7.19 24.17 -12.08
CA ALA A 213 -5.75 24.19 -11.79
C ALA A 213 -5.46 24.52 -10.32
N ARG A 214 -6.32 25.33 -9.67
CA ARG A 214 -6.22 25.64 -8.23
C ARG A 214 -6.54 24.44 -7.33
N ALA A 215 -7.41 23.54 -7.76
CA ALA A 215 -7.79 22.36 -6.98
C ALA A 215 -6.68 21.29 -6.98
N GLU A 216 -6.04 21.05 -8.13
CA GLU A 216 -4.96 20.05 -8.25
C GLU A 216 -3.69 20.42 -7.46
N ALA A 217 -3.36 21.71 -7.36
CA ALA A 217 -2.23 22.15 -6.53
C ALA A 217 -2.49 22.02 -5.01
N ALA A 218 -3.76 22.00 -4.58
CA ALA A 218 -4.10 21.83 -3.18
C ALA A 218 -3.99 20.36 -2.72
N GLU A 219 -4.14 19.38 -3.62
CA GLU A 219 -4.02 17.95 -3.29
C GLU A 219 -2.58 17.43 -3.26
N GLY A 220 -1.64 18.06 -3.99
CA GLY A 220 -0.21 17.72 -3.96
C GLY A 220 0.55 18.21 -2.71
N GLY A 221 -0.07 19.09 -1.92
CA GLY A 221 0.53 19.73 -0.76
C GLY A 221 0.16 19.08 0.57
N THR A 222 0.32 17.76 0.75
CA THR A 222 0.33 17.19 2.11
C THR A 222 1.69 17.40 2.76
N ASP A 223 1.78 18.48 3.54
CA ASP A 223 2.90 18.83 4.41
C ASP A 223 3.00 17.81 5.59
N PRO A 224 4.06 17.01 5.75
CA PRO A 224 4.26 16.18 6.93
C PRO A 224 5.12 16.93 7.96
N ALA A 225 4.69 18.12 8.38
CA ALA A 225 5.33 18.88 9.46
C ALA A 225 4.43 18.95 10.71
N GLY A 226 4.04 17.78 11.23
CA GLY A 226 3.60 17.64 12.61
C GLY A 226 4.80 17.65 13.56
N GLY A 227 5.45 18.82 13.67
CA GLY A 227 6.57 19.07 14.58
C GLY A 227 6.07 19.38 16.00
N ASP A 228 6.37 18.45 16.89
CA ASP A 228 6.21 18.49 18.34
C ASP A 228 6.58 19.85 18.97
N ALA A 229 5.58 20.55 19.53
CA ALA A 229 5.77 21.78 20.28
C ALA A 229 6.06 21.44 21.75
N GLY A 230 7.33 21.30 22.11
CA GLY A 230 7.77 21.25 23.50
C GLY A 230 7.60 22.61 24.19
N PRO A 231 7.09 22.67 25.44
CA PRO A 231 6.88 23.93 26.13
C PRO A 231 8.20 24.48 26.68
N GLY A 232 8.50 25.74 26.34
CA GLY A 232 9.68 26.47 26.79
C GLY A 232 9.62 26.85 28.28
N THR A 233 10.64 26.43 29.03
CA THR A 233 10.96 26.95 30.36
C THR A 233 11.80 28.22 30.19
N GLY A 234 11.24 29.36 30.58
CA GLY A 234 11.95 30.64 30.66
C GLY A 234 12.77 30.73 31.95
N GLU A 235 14.05 31.05 31.80
CA GLU A 235 14.98 31.32 32.89
C GLU A 235 15.28 32.84 32.89
N PRO A 236 15.02 33.59 33.98
CA PRO A 236 15.26 35.03 34.00
C PRO A 236 16.72 35.36 34.33
N GLU A 237 17.34 36.19 33.49
CA GLU A 237 18.63 36.83 33.72
C GLU A 237 18.59 37.77 34.94
N ASN A 238 19.60 37.65 35.80
CA ASN A 238 19.82 38.49 36.97
C ASN A 238 20.88 39.56 36.61
N PRO A 239 20.62 40.87 36.77
CA PRO A 239 21.65 41.88 36.56
C PRO A 239 22.48 42.12 37.82
N ALA A 240 23.76 42.47 37.60
CA ALA A 240 24.73 42.91 38.60
C ALA A 240 24.48 44.35 39.09
#